data_AF-A0A6B3ELT9-F1
#
_entry.id   AF-A0A6B3ELT9-F1
#
_cell.length_a   1.000
_cell.length_b   1.000
_cell.length_c   1.000
_cell.angle_alpha   90.00
_cell.angle_beta   90.00
_cell.angle_gamma   90.00
#
_symmetry.space_group_name_H-M   'P 1'
#
loop_
_entity.id
_entity.type
_entity.pdbx_description
1 polymer ?
#
loop_
_entity_poly.entity_id
_entity_poly.type
_entity_poly.pdbx_seq_one_letter_code
_entity_poly.pdbx_strand_id
1 'polypeptide(L)' 'HAEKLPEDGTLVVTSHGGTIRTTIGRLIGLDPYQWEGLGGLSNCCWSILGEGARGWRLLEHNAGTLAE' A
#
# COMPACT_ATOMS: atom_id res chain seq x y z
N HIS A 1 -5.91 -2.11 -15.23
CA HIS A 1 -4.80 -2.96 -14.76
C HIS A 1 -5.29 -4.06 -13.82
N ALA A 2 -6.05 -3.73 -12.77
CA ALA A 2 -6.64 -4.73 -11.87
C ALA A 2 -7.53 -5.76 -12.61
N GLU A 3 -8.34 -5.34 -13.57
CA GLU A 3 -9.22 -6.22 -14.37
C GLU A 3 -8.50 -7.32 -15.17
N LYS A 4 -7.17 -7.24 -15.31
CA LYS A 4 -6.36 -8.24 -16.02
C LYS A 4 -5.78 -9.31 -15.10
N LEU A 5 -5.98 -9.18 -13.79
CA LEU A 5 -5.49 -10.14 -12.81
C LEU A 5 -6.40 -11.38 -12.80
N PRO A 6 -5.84 -12.58 -12.53
CA PRO A 6 -6.66 -13.73 -12.16
C PRO A 6 -7.43 -13.43 -10.87
N GLU A 7 -8.45 -14.24 -10.59
CA GLU A 7 -9.09 -14.26 -9.27
C GLU A 7 -8.01 -14.44 -8.19
N ASP A 8 -8.09 -13.66 -7.11
CA ASP A 8 -7.08 -13.57 -6.05
C ASP A 8 -5.65 -13.16 -6.48
N GLY A 9 -5.50 -12.60 -7.69
CA GLY A 9 -4.22 -12.10 -8.19
C GLY A 9 -3.71 -10.87 -7.41
N THR A 10 -2.40 -10.80 -7.20
CA THR A 10 -1.76 -9.65 -6.55
C THR A 10 -1.37 -8.56 -7.57
N LEU A 11 -1.87 -7.33 -7.36
CA LEU A 11 -1.40 -6.16 -8.10
C LEU A 11 -0.12 -5.61 -7.49
N VAL A 12 0.98 -5.59 -8.26
CA VAL A 12 2.20 -4.87 -7.88
C VAL A 12 2.20 -3.48 -8.51
N VAL A 13 2.34 -2.44 -7.69
CA VAL A 13 2.38 -1.05 -8.14
C VAL A 13 3.73 -0.44 -7.78
N THR A 14 4.47 0.03 -8.79
CA THR A 14 5.75 0.72 -8.60
C THR A 14 5.57 2.22 -8.83
N SER A 15 5.98 3.02 -7.85
CA SER A 15 5.92 4.49 -7.90
C SER A 15 6.91 5.10 -6.90
N HIS A 16 6.85 6.41 -6.71
CA HIS A 16 7.64 7.13 -5.70
C HIS A 16 7.01 6.99 -4.31
N GLY A 17 7.84 7.01 -3.26
CA GLY A 17 7.39 6.85 -1.88
C GLY A 17 6.29 7.84 -1.45
N GLY A 18 6.37 9.09 -1.89
CA GLY A 18 5.33 10.09 -1.63
C GLY A 18 3.98 9.76 -2.28
N THR A 19 3.99 9.27 -3.52
CA THR A 19 2.77 8.83 -4.22
C THR A 19 2.18 7.57 -3.58
N ILE A 20 3.03 6.63 -3.16
CA ILE A 20 2.56 5.41 -2.49
C ILE A 20 1.92 5.78 -1.15
N ARG A 21 2.53 6.66 -0.35
CA ARG A 21 1.96 7.14 0.92
C ARG A 21 0.55 7.71 0.75
N THR A 22 0.36 8.64 -0.19
CA THR A 22 -0.96 9.25 -0.41
C THR A 22 -1.98 8.24 -0.90
N THR A 23 -1.55 7.30 -1.75
CA THR A 23 -2.38 6.19 -2.23
C THR A 23 -2.81 5.28 -1.08
N ILE A 24 -1.91 4.89 -0.18
CA ILE A 24 -2.22 4.09 1.01
C ILE A 24 -3.24 4.82 1.87
N GLY A 25 -2.98 6.09 2.23
CA GLY A 25 -3.89 6.88 3.05
C GLY A 25 -5.29 6.96 2.47
N ARG A 26 -5.39 7.17 1.14
CA ARG A 26 -6.67 7.20 0.43
C ARG A 26 -7.39 5.84 0.41
N LEU A 27 -6.67 4.74 0.24
CA LEU A 27 -7.23 3.39 0.16
C LEU A 27 -7.77 2.90 1.52
N ILE A 28 -7.03 3.16 2.60
CA ILE A 28 -7.44 2.73 3.95
C ILE A 28 -8.39 3.73 4.64
N GLY A 29 -8.80 4.79 3.93
CA GLY A 29 -9.80 5.74 4.41
C GLY A 29 -9.32 6.77 5.43
N LEU A 30 -8.02 7.10 5.44
CA LEU A 30 -7.51 8.19 6.26
C LEU A 30 -7.94 9.56 5.71
N ASP A 31 -8.23 10.48 6.62
CA ASP A 31 -8.38 11.89 6.27
C ASP A 31 -7.08 12.42 5.64
N PRO A 32 -7.14 13.28 4.59
CA PRO A 32 -5.94 13.82 3.95
C PRO A 32 -4.94 14.48 4.90
N TYR A 33 -5.42 15.11 5.98
CA TYR A 33 -4.55 15.71 7.00
C TYR A 33 -3.70 14.68 7.75
N GLN A 34 -4.16 13.42 7.79
CA GLN A 34 -3.48 12.32 8.47
C GLN A 34 -2.50 11.54 7.58
N TRP A 35 -2.44 11.83 6.27
CA TRP A 35 -1.59 11.06 5.35
C TRP A 35 -0.10 11.17 5.67
N GLU A 36 0.36 12.30 6.20
CA GLU A 36 1.75 12.49 6.65
C GLU A 36 2.06 11.72 7.95
N GLY A 37 1.07 11.08 8.58
CA GLY A 37 1.29 10.13 9.68
C GLY A 37 1.90 8.81 9.22
N LEU A 38 1.88 8.53 7.91
CA LEU A 38 2.59 7.39 7.31
C LEU A 38 3.95 7.87 6.78
N GLY A 39 5.00 7.10 7.08
CA GLY A 39 6.32 7.32 6.50
C GLY A 39 6.30 7.20 4.96
N GLY A 40 7.28 7.82 4.31
CA GLY A 40 7.58 7.48 2.91
C GLY A 40 8.22 6.09 2.82
N LEU A 41 8.20 5.49 1.63
CA LEU A 41 8.94 4.25 1.39
C LEU A 41 10.42 4.55 1.17
N SER A 42 11.28 3.81 1.87
CA SER A 42 12.72 3.76 1.66
C SER A 42 13.05 3.06 0.34
N ASN A 43 14.29 3.21 -0.13
CA ASN A 43 14.72 2.65 -1.40
C ASN A 43 14.54 1.13 -1.44
N CYS A 44 13.88 0.62 -2.50
CA CYS A 44 13.52 -0.79 -2.69
C CYS A 44 12.65 -1.40 -1.59
N CYS A 45 12.08 -0.60 -0.68
CA CYS A 45 11.10 -1.08 0.29
C CYS A 45 9.69 -1.10 -0.32
N TRP A 46 8.79 -1.88 0.28
CA TRP A 46 7.40 -2.03 -0.16
C TRP A 46 6.41 -1.88 0.98
N SER A 47 5.12 -1.85 0.63
CA SER A 47 4.00 -1.94 1.57
C SER A 47 2.99 -2.95 1.02
N ILE A 48 2.34 -3.70 1.90
CA ILE A 48 1.31 -4.67 1.53
C ILE A 48 -0.04 -4.12 1.98
N LEU A 49 -1.01 -4.11 1.07
CA LEU A 49 -2.41 -3.87 1.42
C LEU A 49 -3.24 -5.12 1.10
N GLY A 50 -4.17 -5.44 1.99
CA GLY A 50 -5.17 -6.48 1.77
C GLY A 50 -6.57 -5.87 1.74
N GLU A 51 -7.40 -6.31 0.80
CA GLU A 51 -8.81 -5.99 0.76
C GLU A 51 -9.61 -7.03 1.55
N GLY A 52 -10.50 -6.58 2.43
CA GLY A 52 -11.42 -7.46 3.14
C GLY A 52 -12.81 -6.86 3.23
N ALA A 53 -13.70 -7.49 4.01
CA ALA A 53 -15.10 -7.08 4.12
C ALA A 53 -15.34 -5.62 4.58
N ARG A 54 -14.33 -4.94 5.12
CA ARG A 54 -14.39 -3.53 5.56
C ARG A 54 -13.49 -2.61 4.72
N GLY A 55 -13.15 -3.03 3.50
CA GLY A 55 -12.23 -2.32 2.61
C GLY A 55 -10.77 -2.67 2.85
N TRP A 56 -9.88 -1.81 2.33
CA TRP A 56 -8.44 -1.98 2.34
C TRP A 56 -7.83 -1.78 3.72
N ARG A 57 -6.80 -2.56 4.03
CA ARG A 57 -5.98 -2.44 5.25
C ARG A 57 -4.51 -2.48 4.89
N LEU A 58 -3.72 -1.64 5.56
CA LEU A 58 -2.27 -1.68 5.50
C LEU A 58 -1.79 -2.84 6.39
N LEU A 59 -1.26 -3.89 5.77
CA LEU A 59 -0.78 -5.10 6.45
C LEU A 59 0.70 -4.98 6.81
N GLU A 60 1.48 -4.36 5.95
CA GLU A 60 2.91 -4.15 6.12
C GLU A 60 3.30 -2.81 5.48
N HIS A 61 4.22 -2.09 6.11
CA HIS A 61 4.67 -0.80 5.63
C HIS A 61 6.18 -0.64 5.72
N ASN A 62 6.76 -0.18 4.61
CA ASN A 62 8.17 0.11 4.45
C ASN A 62 9.10 -1.08 4.76
N ALA A 63 8.68 -2.29 4.40
CA ALA A 63 9.49 -3.49 4.53
C ALA A 63 10.57 -3.54 3.46
N GLY A 64 11.80 -3.91 3.84
CA GLY A 64 12.95 -4.02 2.94
C GLY A 64 13.52 -5.43 2.82
N THR A 65 12.96 -6.39 3.56
CA THR A 65 13.35 -7.80 3.57
C THR A 65 12.10 -8.65 3.76
N LEU A 66 12.12 -9.89 3.28
CA LEU A 66 11.05 -10.85 3.58
C LEU A 66 11.13 -11.24 5.07
N ALA A 67 9.98 -11.56 5.66
CA ALA A 67 9.97 -12.22 6.98
C ALA A 67 10.69 -13.57 6.88
N GLU A 68 11.48 -13.92 7.90
CA GLU A 68 12.07 -15.27 8.04
C GLU A 68 11.01 -16.35 8.28
#